data_AF-A0A840CF74-F1
#
_entry.id   AF-A0A840CF74-F1
#
_cell.length_a   1.000
_cell.length_b   1.000
_cell.length_c   1.000
_cell.angle_alpha   90.00
_cell.angle_beta   90.00
_cell.angle_gamma   90.00
#
_symmetry.space_group_name_H-M   'P 1'
#
loop_
_entity.id
_entity.type
_entity.pdbx_description
1 polymer ?
#
loop_
_entity_poly.entity_id
_entity_poly.type
_entity_poly.pdbx_seq_one_letter_code
_entity_poly.pdbx_strand_id
1 'polypeptide(L)'
;MPDFLTILAIYYSCDLAAQSTFLPPAEAQICAVAYSRVKAHFLTEEELAALAGAPMATRAAGLRDGYLRFKAWETDHPGTVRHLRQAGALKLIDG
;
A
#
# COMPACT_ATOMS: atom_id res chain seq x y z
N MET A 1 5.29 14.03 -6.93
CA MET A 1 4.13 13.71 -6.07
C MET A 1 2.94 12.99 -6.75
N PRO A 2 2.71 12.98 -8.08
CA PRO A 2 1.56 12.23 -8.65
C PRO A 2 1.68 10.70 -8.51
N ASP A 3 2.91 10.18 -8.42
CA ASP A 3 3.16 8.74 -8.37
C ASP A 3 2.66 8.08 -7.08
N PHE A 4 2.79 8.76 -5.94
CA PHE A 4 2.39 8.18 -4.65
C PHE A 4 0.87 8.11 -4.49
N LEU A 5 0.13 9.13 -4.93
CA LEU A 5 -1.33 9.10 -4.93
C LEU A 5 -1.87 7.98 -5.84
N THR A 6 -1.21 7.74 -6.98
CA THR A 6 -1.55 6.64 -7.87
C THR A 6 -1.33 5.28 -7.20
N ILE A 7 -0.20 5.11 -6.49
CA ILE A 7 0.09 3.91 -5.71
C ILE A 7 -0.95 3.71 -4.59
N LEU A 8 -1.37 4.78 -3.91
CA LEU A 8 -2.42 4.71 -2.88
C LEU A 8 -3.78 4.33 -3.46
N ALA A 9 -4.15 4.84 -4.63
CA ALA A 9 -5.39 4.43 -5.29
C ALA A 9 -5.39 2.93 -5.61
N ILE A 10 -4.28 2.40 -6.15
CA ILE A 10 -4.11 0.96 -6.40
C ILE A 10 -4.17 0.18 -5.08
N TYR A 11 -3.50 0.65 -4.03
CA TYR A 11 -3.57 0.04 -2.69
C TYR A 11 -5.02 -0.12 -2.22
N TYR A 12 -5.83 0.93 -2.30
CA TYR A 12 -7.22 0.86 -1.81
C TYR A 12 -8.13 0.03 -2.71
N SER A 13 -7.93 0.01 -4.02
CA SER A 13 -8.63 -0.93 -4.91
C SER A 13 -8.30 -2.38 -4.53
N CYS A 14 -7.02 -2.69 -4.29
CA CYS A 14 -6.61 -4.02 -3.85
C CYS A 14 -7.18 -4.41 -2.47
N ASP A 15 -7.19 -3.48 -1.51
CA ASP A 15 -7.77 -3.67 -0.16
C ASP A 15 -9.27 -3.99 -0.22
N LEU A 16 -10.00 -3.35 -1.14
CA LEU A 16 -11.42 -3.63 -1.38
C LEU A 16 -11.64 -4.98 -2.08
N ALA A 17 -10.84 -5.30 -3.10
CA ALA A 17 -10.97 -6.54 -3.86
C ALA A 17 -10.67 -7.77 -2.98
N ALA A 18 -9.64 -7.69 -2.13
CA ALA A 18 -9.28 -8.75 -1.20
C ALA A 18 -10.35 -9.06 -0.14
N GLN A 19 -11.25 -8.13 0.16
CA GLN A 19 -12.38 -8.36 1.06
C GLN A 19 -13.55 -9.10 0.39
N SER A 20 -13.61 -9.07 -0.94
CA SER A 20 -14.82 -9.46 -1.70
C SER A 20 -14.63 -10.73 -2.52
N THR A 21 -13.40 -11.04 -2.94
CA THR A 21 -13.11 -12.20 -3.80
C THR A 21 -11.68 -12.70 -3.65
N PHE A 22 -11.42 -13.91 -4.17
CA PHE A 22 -10.08 -14.38 -4.40
C PHE A 22 -9.49 -13.68 -5.64
N LEU A 23 -8.35 -13.02 -5.47
CA LEU A 23 -7.64 -12.34 -6.56
C LEU A 23 -6.85 -13.33 -7.43
N PRO A 24 -6.94 -13.25 -8.76
CA PRO A 24 -6.05 -13.98 -9.66
C PRO A 24 -4.57 -13.70 -9.34
N PRO A 25 -3.65 -14.67 -9.56
CA PRO A 25 -2.24 -14.51 -9.17
C PRO A 25 -1.54 -13.26 -9.72
N ALA A 26 -1.87 -12.85 -10.96
CA ALA A 26 -1.31 -11.65 -11.57
C ALA A 26 -1.75 -10.36 -10.84
N GLU A 27 -3.03 -10.27 -10.47
CA GLU A 27 -3.56 -9.13 -9.72
C GLU A 27 -3.03 -9.11 -8.29
N ALA A 28 -2.96 -10.29 -7.64
CA ALA A 28 -2.36 -10.43 -6.32
C ALA A 28 -0.90 -9.93 -6.30
N GLN A 29 -0.13 -10.19 -7.35
CA GLN A 29 1.24 -9.69 -7.48
C GLN A 29 1.30 -8.17 -7.62
N ILE A 30 0.41 -7.56 -8.41
CA ILE A 30 0.30 -6.10 -8.54
C ILE A 30 -0.03 -5.48 -7.18
N CYS A 31 -1.00 -6.07 -6.46
CA CYS A 31 -1.38 -5.63 -5.13
C CYS A 31 -0.23 -5.75 -4.13
N ALA A 32 0.52 -6.86 -4.14
CA ALA A 32 1.69 -7.05 -3.28
C ALA A 32 2.77 -5.97 -3.51
N VAL A 33 2.99 -5.56 -4.76
CA VAL A 33 3.91 -4.46 -5.11
C VAL A 33 3.39 -3.12 -4.59
N ALA A 34 2.11 -2.80 -4.80
CA ALA A 34 1.50 -1.57 -4.30
C ALA A 34 1.58 -1.49 -2.77
N TYR A 35 1.22 -2.57 -2.07
CA TYR A 35 1.32 -2.67 -0.61
C TYR A 35 2.75 -2.44 -0.11
N SER A 36 3.73 -3.04 -0.77
CA SER A 36 5.14 -2.88 -0.39
C SER A 36 5.63 -1.44 -0.61
N ARG A 37 5.22 -0.81 -1.71
CA ARG A 37 5.57 0.59 -2.02
C ARG A 37 4.94 1.58 -1.05
N VAL A 38 3.68 1.38 -0.66
CA VAL A 38 3.04 2.21 0.38
C VAL A 38 3.80 2.12 1.68
N LYS A 39 4.09 0.90 2.17
CA LYS A 39 4.82 0.70 3.42
C LYS A 39 6.21 1.34 3.37
N ALA A 40 6.93 1.15 2.28
CA ALA A 40 8.26 1.72 2.07
C ALA A 40 8.26 3.26 2.04
N HIS A 41 7.19 3.90 1.56
CA HIS A 41 7.09 5.36 1.52
C HIS A 41 7.11 6.02 2.90
N PHE A 42 6.71 5.30 3.94
CA PHE A 42 6.70 5.78 5.33
C PHE A 42 7.98 5.43 6.11
N LEU A 43 8.98 4.89 5.42
CA LEU A 43 10.32 4.65 5.98
C LEU A 43 11.25 5.78 5.59
N THR A 44 12.27 6.02 6.41
CA THR A 44 13.38 6.92 6.08
C THR A 44 14.30 6.29 5.05
N GLU A 45 15.14 7.09 4.39
CA GLU A 45 16.16 6.58 3.46
C GLU A 45 17.14 5.62 4.16
N GLU A 46 17.49 5.90 5.41
CA GLU A 46 18.35 5.04 6.22
C GLU A 46 17.68 3.69 6.51
N GLU A 47 16.40 3.70 6.90
CA GLU A 47 15.62 2.48 7.11
C GLU A 47 15.51 1.67 5.82
N LEU A 48 15.28 2.32 4.67
CA LEU A 48 15.24 1.65 3.37
C LEU A 48 16.60 1.06 2.98
N ALA A 49 17.69 1.77 3.22
CA ALA A 49 19.04 1.30 2.97
C ALA A 49 19.38 0.08 3.85
N ALA A 50 18.99 0.09 5.12
CA ALA A 50 19.18 -1.05 6.02
C ALA A 50 18.40 -2.30 5.59
N LEU A 51 17.29 -2.13 4.86
CA LEU A 51 16.51 -3.25 4.31
C LEU A 51 17.06 -3.74 2.95
N ALA A 52 17.96 -2.99 2.31
CA ALA A 52 18.56 -3.37 1.05
C ALA A 52 19.54 -4.54 1.27
N GLY A 53 19.23 -5.70 0.69
CA GLY A 53 20.02 -6.93 0.86
C GLY A 53 19.74 -7.70 2.16
N ALA A 54 18.86 -7.21 3.03
CA ALA A 54 18.46 -7.92 4.24
C ALA A 54 17.63 -9.19 3.91
N PRO A 55 17.71 -10.24 4.76
CA PRO A 55 16.86 -11.42 4.62
C PRO A 55 15.37 -11.07 4.58
N MET A 56 14.57 -11.89 3.90
CA MET A 56 13.13 -11.64 3.72
C MET A 56 12.37 -11.40 5.04
N ALA A 57 12.71 -12.14 6.10
CA ALA A 57 12.09 -11.96 7.41
C ALA A 57 12.38 -10.58 8.01
N THR A 58 13.63 -10.13 7.93
CA THR A 58 14.06 -8.80 8.37
C THR A 58 13.39 -7.70 7.54
N ARG A 59 13.30 -7.90 6.21
CA ARG A 59 12.59 -7.00 5.32
C ARG A 59 11.11 -6.87 5.67
N ALA A 60 10.45 -7.99 5.99
CA ALA A 60 9.06 -8.00 6.40
C ALA A 60 8.84 -7.27 7.73
N ALA A 61 9.75 -7.44 8.69
CA ALA A 61 9.73 -6.70 9.95
C ALA A 61 9.89 -5.18 9.73
N GLY A 62 10.88 -4.74 8.95
CA GLY A 62 11.05 -3.30 8.67
C GLY A 62 9.87 -2.67 7.93
N LEU A 63 9.25 -3.40 6.99
CA LEU A 63 8.02 -2.93 6.33
C LEU A 63 6.80 -2.87 7.27
N ARG A 64 6.84 -3.55 8.43
CA ARG A 64 5.80 -3.45 9.45
C ARG A 64 5.80 -2.05 10.09
N ASP A 65 6.95 -1.46 10.33
CA ASP A 65 7.05 -0.12 10.91
C ASP A 65 6.50 0.93 9.95
N GLY A 66 6.84 0.82 8.66
CA GLY A 66 6.26 1.64 7.60
C GLY A 66 4.74 1.47 7.49
N TYR A 67 4.23 0.25 7.67
CA TYR A 67 2.79 0.01 7.74
C TYR A 67 2.12 0.72 8.93
N LEU A 68 2.71 0.63 10.13
CA LEU A 68 2.15 1.29 11.32
C LEU A 68 2.09 2.81 11.15
N ARG A 69 3.15 3.41 10.59
CA ARG A 69 3.19 4.85 10.26
C ARG A 69 2.15 5.22 9.20
N PHE A 70 1.96 4.40 8.18
CA PHE A 70 0.89 4.58 7.20
C PHE A 70 -0.50 4.56 7.86
N LYS A 71 -0.76 3.60 8.77
CA LYS A 71 -2.04 3.52 9.49
C LYS A 71 -2.29 4.73 10.40
N ALA A 72 -1.24 5.25 11.05
CA ALA A 72 -1.34 6.50 11.81
C ALA A 72 -1.68 7.67 10.88
N TRP A 73 -0.98 7.79 9.74
CA TRP A 73 -1.29 8.80 8.73
C TRP A 73 -2.73 8.70 8.21
N GLU A 74 -3.26 7.50 7.97
CA GLU A 74 -4.66 7.33 7.56
C GLU A 74 -5.65 7.86 8.61
N THR A 75 -5.32 7.71 9.89
CA THR A 75 -6.13 8.18 11.01
C THR A 75 -6.13 9.70 11.10
N ASP A 76 -4.98 10.33 10.84
CA ASP A 76 -4.82 11.79 10.84
C ASP A 76 -5.41 12.46 9.59
N HIS A 77 -5.63 11.71 8.50
CA HIS A 77 -6.11 12.22 7.21
C HIS A 77 -7.40 11.55 6.72
N PRO A 78 -8.48 11.52 7.54
CA PRO A 78 -9.68 10.73 7.24
C PRO A 78 -10.43 11.21 6.00
N GLY A 79 -10.37 12.51 5.67
CA GLY A 79 -10.96 13.07 4.44
C GLY A 79 -10.27 12.55 3.18
N THR A 80 -8.94 12.59 3.16
CA THR A 80 -8.13 12.09 2.05
C THR A 80 -8.31 10.58 1.84
N VAL A 81 -8.27 9.80 2.93
CA VAL A 81 -8.49 8.36 2.87
C VAL A 81 -9.85 8.02 2.29
N ARG A 82 -10.91 8.72 2.73
CA ARG A 82 -12.26 8.51 2.21
C ARG A 82 -12.33 8.77 0.70
N HIS A 83 -11.78 9.89 0.24
CA HIS A 83 -11.75 10.23 -1.18
C HIS A 83 -11.00 9.16 -2.01
N LEU A 84 -9.84 8.73 -1.54
CA LEU A 84 -9.03 7.71 -2.22
C LEU A 84 -9.71 6.33 -2.24
N ARG A 85 -10.40 5.94 -1.15
CA ARG A 85 -11.19 4.70 -1.12
C ARG A 85 -12.38 4.74 -2.07
N GLN A 86 -13.05 5.88 -2.19
CA GLN A 86 -14.13 6.08 -3.17
C GLN A 86 -13.61 6.02 -4.61
N ALA A 87 -12.50 6.70 -4.90
CA ALA A 87 -11.85 6.63 -6.21
C ALA A 87 -11.36 5.22 -6.55
N GLY A 88 -10.83 4.49 -5.56
CA GLY A 88 -10.41 3.10 -5.70
C GLY A 88 -11.57 2.15 -5.97
N ALA A 89 -12.74 2.38 -5.38
CA ALA A 89 -13.95 1.62 -5.63
C ALA A 89 -14.47 1.81 -7.07
N LEU A 90 -14.44 3.05 -7.59
CA LEU A 90 -14.84 3.35 -8.97
C LEU A 90 -13.99 2.58 -10.00
N LYS A 91 -12.67 2.45 -9.77
CA LYS A 91 -11.79 1.67 -10.64
C LYS A 91 -12.10 0.18 -10.72
N LEU A 92 -12.80 -0.39 -9.72
CA LEU A 92 -13.24 -1.79 -9.74
C LEU A 92 -14.56 -1.99 -10.51
N ILE A 93 -15.32 -0.91 -10.72
CA ILE A 93 -16.62 -0.95 -11.42
C ILE A 93 -16.42 -0.78 -12.94
N ASP A 94 -15.39 -0.03 -13.34
CA ASP A 94 -15.05 0.25 -14.75
C ASP A 94 -13.99 -0.71 -15.35
N GLY A 95 -13.57 -1.74 -14.59
CA GLY A 95 -12.53 -2.70 -14.96
C GLY A 95 -13.06 -4.06 -15.39
#